data_AF-X1JKF8-F1
#
_entry.id   AF-X1JKF8-F1
#
_cell.length_a   1.000
_cell.length_b   1.000
_cell.length_c   1.000
_cell.angle_alpha   90.00
_cell.angle_beta   90.00
_cell.angle_gamma   90.00
#
_symmetry.space_group_name_H-M   'P 1'
#
loop_
_entity.id
_entity.type
_entity.pdbx_description
1 polymer ?
#
loop_
_entity_poly.entity_id
_entity_poly.type
_entity_poly.pdbx_seq_one_letter_code
_entity_poly.pdbx_strand_id
1 'polypeptide(L)'
;QRWPGFESFAASRFAAYFAYGMAGITNPIEDFDLIETHDAFTISDIQTYGDIGLRPYGQETDFIESGDAYYGGKCPANLSGGLIGTMHAVGATGIFQGVECLWQIQDKYDKFHGDPKLWESFGKKKPEDWKSLQVPDAKQALWISHAGVGSHVTAGILRKAF
;
A
#
# COMPACT_ATOMS: atom_id res chain seq x y z
N GLN A 1 -22.16 -18.25 10.84
CA GLN A 1 -22.38 -17.88 9.43
C GLN A 1 -21.70 -16.53 9.24
N ARG A 2 -20.69 -16.43 8.36
CA ARG A 2 -20.02 -15.15 8.07
C ARG A 2 -20.84 -14.45 6.99
N TRP A 3 -21.27 -13.23 7.24
CA TRP A 3 -22.04 -12.44 6.29
C TRP A 3 -21.07 -11.84 5.27
N PRO A 4 -21.14 -12.17 3.98
CA PRO A 4 -20.26 -11.53 3.01
C PRO A 4 -20.71 -10.08 2.78
N GLY A 5 -19.83 -9.12 3.07
CA GLY A 5 -19.84 -7.80 2.41
C GLY A 5 -20.36 -6.61 3.21
N PHE A 6 -20.56 -6.71 4.53
CA PHE A 6 -20.84 -5.50 5.34
C PHE A 6 -19.54 -4.72 5.64
N GLU A 7 -18.44 -5.45 5.65
CA GLU A 7 -17.08 -5.05 5.96
C GLU A 7 -16.27 -4.79 4.68
N SER A 8 -16.88 -4.45 3.55
CA SER A 8 -16.17 -4.37 2.27
C SER A 8 -16.55 -3.13 1.45
N PHE A 9 -15.58 -2.64 0.67
CA PHE A 9 -15.80 -1.65 -0.36
C PHE A 9 -15.95 -2.32 -1.71
N ALA A 10 -17.20 -2.40 -2.20
CA ALA A 10 -17.49 -2.95 -3.52
C ALA A 10 -16.68 -2.26 -4.62
N ALA A 11 -16.50 -0.94 -4.54
CA ALA A 11 -15.68 -0.20 -5.50
C ALA A 11 -14.20 -0.59 -5.46
N SER A 12 -13.64 -0.97 -4.30
CA SER A 12 -12.26 -1.46 -4.21
C SER A 12 -12.07 -2.76 -4.96
N ARG A 13 -13.01 -3.70 -4.82
CA ARG A 13 -13.00 -4.94 -5.63
C ARG A 13 -12.99 -4.66 -7.12
N PHE A 14 -13.90 -3.80 -7.58
CA PHE A 14 -14.01 -3.50 -9.01
C PHE A 14 -12.76 -2.79 -9.52
N ALA A 15 -12.22 -1.81 -8.77
CA ALA A 15 -10.98 -1.14 -9.12
C ALA A 15 -9.81 -2.11 -9.24
N ALA A 16 -9.64 -3.01 -8.26
CA ALA A 16 -8.62 -4.06 -8.30
C ALA A 16 -8.84 -5.02 -9.48
N TYR A 17 -10.07 -5.51 -9.69
CA TYR A 17 -10.42 -6.40 -10.80
C TYR A 17 -10.05 -5.80 -12.16
N PHE A 18 -10.40 -4.53 -12.41
CA PHE A 18 -10.06 -3.87 -13.66
C PHE A 18 -8.54 -3.66 -13.79
N ALA A 19 -7.88 -3.19 -12.74
CA ALA A 19 -6.43 -3.00 -12.76
C ALA A 19 -5.67 -4.32 -13.01
N TYR A 20 -6.11 -5.41 -12.38
CA TYR A 20 -5.53 -6.74 -12.54
C TYR A 20 -5.72 -7.26 -13.96
N GLY A 21 -6.91 -7.11 -14.53
CA GLY A 21 -7.17 -7.46 -15.93
C GLY A 21 -6.31 -6.68 -16.91
N MET A 22 -6.06 -5.39 -16.65
CA MET A 22 -5.19 -4.54 -17.48
C MET A 22 -3.72 -4.92 -17.36
N ALA A 23 -3.25 -5.31 -16.17
CA ALA A 23 -1.85 -5.58 -15.89
C ALA A 23 -1.45 -7.08 -15.97
N GLY A 24 -2.43 -7.97 -16.18
CA GLY A 24 -2.23 -9.42 -16.24
C GLY A 24 -1.94 -10.06 -14.89
N ILE A 25 -2.46 -9.48 -13.80
CA ILE A 25 -2.28 -9.99 -12.44
C ILE A 25 -3.25 -11.16 -12.20
N THR A 26 -2.74 -12.25 -11.65
CA THR A 26 -3.54 -13.46 -11.40
C THR A 26 -3.44 -13.94 -9.95
N ASN A 27 -2.34 -13.63 -9.28
CA ASN A 27 -2.11 -13.98 -7.90
C ASN A 27 -1.51 -12.77 -7.15
N PRO A 28 -2.34 -11.84 -6.65
CA PRO A 28 -1.85 -10.54 -6.16
C PRO A 28 -0.83 -10.66 -5.03
N ILE A 29 -0.94 -11.68 -4.16
CA ILE A 29 0.01 -11.90 -3.06
C ILE A 29 1.40 -12.39 -3.54
N GLU A 30 1.50 -12.97 -4.73
CA GLU A 30 2.78 -13.35 -5.34
C GLU A 30 3.24 -12.33 -6.39
N ASP A 31 2.31 -11.60 -7.00
CA ASP A 31 2.59 -10.70 -8.11
C ASP A 31 3.06 -9.31 -7.62
N PHE A 32 2.70 -8.87 -6.41
CA PHE A 32 3.10 -7.57 -5.87
C PHE A 32 4.21 -7.69 -4.83
N ASP A 33 5.26 -6.88 -4.97
CA ASP A 33 6.36 -6.81 -4.01
C ASP A 33 6.02 -5.91 -2.80
N LEU A 34 5.07 -4.99 -2.98
CA LEU A 34 4.56 -4.11 -1.92
C LEU A 34 3.26 -3.45 -2.35
N ILE A 35 2.52 -2.92 -1.36
CA ILE A 35 1.32 -2.13 -1.59
C ILE A 35 1.23 -0.87 -0.72
N GLU A 36 0.47 0.11 -1.20
CA GLU A 36 0.00 1.26 -0.43
C GLU A 36 -1.53 1.32 -0.47
N THR A 37 -2.17 1.21 0.69
CA THR A 37 -3.63 1.20 0.87
C THR A 37 -4.11 2.52 1.47
N HIS A 38 -5.41 2.78 1.36
CA HIS A 38 -6.03 3.97 1.93
C HIS A 38 -6.46 3.72 3.38
N ASP A 39 -5.50 3.59 4.28
CA ASP A 39 -5.70 3.30 5.71
C ASP A 39 -6.18 4.52 6.51
N ALA A 40 -7.20 5.26 6.05
CA ALA A 40 -7.73 6.42 6.82
C ALA A 40 -8.20 6.01 8.23
N PHE A 41 -8.60 4.75 8.38
CA PHE A 41 -8.80 4.07 9.66
C PHE A 41 -8.12 2.68 9.60
N THR A 42 -7.80 2.11 10.76
CA THR A 42 -7.22 0.74 10.81
C THR A 42 -8.14 -0.30 10.18
N ILE A 43 -9.46 -0.12 10.30
CA ILE A 43 -10.43 -1.03 9.68
C ILE A 43 -10.40 -0.93 8.16
N SER A 44 -10.28 0.27 7.56
CA SER A 44 -10.27 0.40 6.10
C SER A 44 -9.07 -0.30 5.46
N ASP A 45 -7.96 -0.40 6.19
CA ASP A 45 -6.80 -1.17 5.76
C ASP A 45 -7.12 -2.67 5.70
N ILE A 46 -7.64 -3.23 6.79
CA ILE A 46 -8.05 -4.64 6.88
C ILE A 46 -9.08 -4.99 5.80
N GLN A 47 -10.11 -4.15 5.61
CA GLN A 47 -11.13 -4.36 4.58
C GLN A 47 -10.53 -4.41 3.18
N THR A 48 -9.55 -3.53 2.92
CA THR A 48 -8.90 -3.44 1.61
C THR A 48 -8.14 -4.72 1.27
N TYR A 49 -7.48 -5.37 2.23
CA TYR A 49 -6.74 -6.62 1.96
C TYR A 49 -7.60 -7.74 1.37
N GLY A 50 -8.84 -7.87 1.85
CA GLY A 50 -9.82 -8.81 1.29
C GLY A 50 -10.37 -8.33 -0.06
N ASP A 51 -10.65 -7.03 -0.17
CA ASP A 51 -11.21 -6.43 -1.38
C ASP A 51 -10.28 -6.52 -2.59
N ILE A 52 -8.97 -6.47 -2.38
CA ILE A 52 -7.97 -6.61 -3.44
C ILE A 52 -7.47 -8.06 -3.57
N GLY A 53 -7.99 -8.99 -2.76
CA GLY A 53 -7.72 -10.42 -2.90
C GLY A 53 -6.36 -10.91 -2.37
N LEU A 54 -5.71 -10.19 -1.45
CA LEU A 54 -4.52 -10.71 -0.75
C LEU A 54 -4.85 -11.87 0.20
N ARG A 55 -6.09 -11.87 0.69
CA ARG A 55 -6.69 -12.94 1.48
C ARG A 55 -8.12 -13.21 1.04
N PRO A 56 -8.63 -14.43 1.23
CA PRO A 56 -10.05 -14.70 1.07
C PRO A 56 -10.89 -13.82 1.99
N TYR A 57 -12.11 -13.50 1.58
CA TYR A 57 -13.04 -12.72 2.40
C TYR A 57 -13.22 -13.29 3.81
N GLY A 58 -13.06 -12.42 4.81
CA GLY A 58 -13.04 -12.72 6.22
C GLY A 58 -11.68 -13.17 6.76
N GLN A 59 -10.68 -13.47 5.93
CA GLN A 59 -9.36 -13.90 6.40
C GLN A 59 -8.33 -12.75 6.33
N GLU A 60 -8.80 -11.51 6.28
CA GLU A 60 -7.95 -10.33 6.11
C GLU A 60 -7.03 -10.12 7.32
N THR A 61 -7.50 -10.44 8.53
CA THR A 61 -6.71 -10.36 9.75
C THR A 61 -5.45 -11.20 9.68
N ASP A 62 -5.51 -12.37 9.03
CA ASP A 62 -4.39 -13.29 8.89
C ASP A 62 -3.23 -12.66 8.12
N PHE A 63 -3.50 -11.69 7.22
CA PHE A 63 -2.46 -10.96 6.50
C PHE A 63 -1.54 -10.16 7.45
N ILE A 64 -2.13 -9.59 8.49
CA ILE A 64 -1.39 -8.88 9.55
C ILE A 64 -0.78 -9.89 10.52
N GLU A 65 -1.57 -10.86 11.01
CA GLU A 65 -1.13 -11.80 12.05
C GLU A 65 -0.01 -12.74 11.60
N SER A 66 0.02 -13.12 10.31
CA SER A 66 1.12 -13.89 9.72
C SER A 66 2.41 -13.07 9.54
N GLY A 67 2.29 -11.75 9.58
CA GLY A 67 3.37 -10.80 9.35
C GLY A 67 3.63 -10.45 7.89
N ASP A 68 2.80 -10.93 6.96
CA ASP A 68 2.96 -10.66 5.52
C ASP A 68 2.87 -9.17 5.16
N ALA A 69 2.09 -8.41 5.93
CA ALA A 69 1.92 -6.96 5.76
C ALA A 69 3.12 -6.13 6.25
N TYR A 70 4.03 -6.69 7.04
CA TYR A 70 5.15 -5.94 7.61
C TYR A 70 6.37 -5.93 6.69
N TYR A 71 7.30 -5.01 6.93
CA TYR A 71 8.58 -5.00 6.22
C TYR A 71 9.33 -6.34 6.38
N GLY A 72 9.74 -6.93 5.26
CA GLY A 72 10.32 -8.28 5.20
C GLY A 72 9.29 -9.41 5.14
N GLY A 73 8.00 -9.10 5.25
CA GLY A 73 6.89 -10.01 4.96
C GLY A 73 6.71 -10.21 3.45
N LYS A 74 5.69 -11.01 3.09
CA LYS A 74 5.45 -11.41 1.70
C LYS A 74 5.06 -10.29 0.76
N CYS A 75 4.25 -9.34 1.23
CA CYS A 75 3.81 -8.19 0.44
C CYS A 75 3.60 -7.01 1.40
N PRO A 76 4.69 -6.33 1.82
CA PRO A 76 4.60 -5.29 2.83
C PRO A 76 3.63 -4.17 2.40
N ALA A 77 2.79 -3.74 3.35
CA ALA A 77 1.80 -2.70 3.15
C ALA A 77 2.20 -1.41 3.88
N ASN A 78 1.93 -0.26 3.26
CA ASN A 78 2.03 1.06 3.88
C ASN A 78 3.41 1.35 4.49
N LEU A 79 4.49 0.98 3.79
CA LEU A 79 5.87 1.26 4.22
C LEU A 79 6.18 2.77 4.29
N SER A 80 5.35 3.59 3.63
CA SER A 80 5.34 5.04 3.79
C SER A 80 4.94 5.51 5.20
N GLY A 81 4.43 4.61 6.05
CA GLY A 81 3.72 4.90 7.30
C GLY A 81 2.21 4.99 7.13
N GLY A 82 1.70 4.92 5.88
CA GLY A 82 0.28 5.05 5.57
C GLY A 82 -0.28 6.44 5.91
N LEU A 83 -1.58 6.58 5.77
CA LEU A 83 -2.33 7.76 6.15
C LEU A 83 -2.30 7.97 7.66
N ILE A 84 -2.27 6.89 8.44
CA ILE A 84 -2.24 6.93 9.92
C ILE A 84 -0.93 7.49 10.43
N GLY A 85 0.20 7.01 9.91
CA GLY A 85 1.53 7.34 10.42
C GLY A 85 2.14 8.60 9.81
N THR A 86 1.76 8.96 8.59
CA THR A 86 2.43 10.03 7.84
C THR A 86 1.55 11.25 7.64
N MET A 87 0.51 11.14 6.79
CA MET A 87 -0.44 12.24 6.57
C MET A 87 -1.69 11.78 5.83
N HIS A 88 -2.80 12.47 6.07
CA HIS A 88 -4.02 12.33 5.27
C HIS A 88 -4.50 13.70 4.74
N ALA A 89 -3.71 14.29 3.83
CA ALA A 89 -4.21 15.41 3.03
C ALA A 89 -5.02 14.84 1.86
N VAL A 90 -6.34 14.82 2.01
CA VAL A 90 -7.32 14.12 1.16
C VAL A 90 -7.00 14.16 -0.34
N GLY A 91 -6.69 15.33 -0.90
CA GLY A 91 -6.40 15.48 -2.34
C GLY A 91 -5.01 14.98 -2.78
N ALA A 92 -4.05 14.87 -1.87
CA ALA A 92 -2.68 14.46 -2.15
C ALA A 92 -2.41 12.98 -1.85
N THR A 93 -3.22 12.33 -1.01
CA THR A 93 -3.00 10.94 -0.57
C THR A 93 -2.78 9.97 -1.74
N GLY A 94 -3.68 9.93 -2.73
CA GLY A 94 -3.55 9.00 -3.85
C GLY A 94 -2.28 9.20 -4.67
N ILE A 95 -1.83 10.46 -4.81
CA ILE A 95 -0.57 10.79 -5.49
C ILE A 95 0.61 10.32 -4.65
N PHE A 96 0.59 10.59 -3.34
CA PHE A 96 1.64 10.18 -2.42
C PHE A 96 1.83 8.66 -2.41
N GLN A 97 0.75 7.89 -2.30
CA GLN A 97 0.81 6.42 -2.36
C GLN A 97 1.48 5.93 -3.66
N GLY A 98 1.10 6.50 -4.81
CA GLY A 98 1.73 6.16 -6.09
C GLY A 98 3.20 6.55 -6.17
N VAL A 99 3.59 7.68 -5.59
CA VAL A 99 4.98 8.15 -5.52
C VAL A 99 5.83 7.24 -4.62
N GLU A 100 5.29 6.78 -3.48
CA GLU A 100 5.97 5.85 -2.58
C GLU A 100 6.22 4.50 -3.25
N CYS A 101 5.20 3.93 -3.89
CA CYS A 101 5.37 2.75 -4.73
C CYS A 101 6.43 2.97 -5.82
N LEU A 102 6.42 4.13 -6.48
CA LEU A 102 7.41 4.48 -7.51
C LEU A 102 8.83 4.54 -6.95
N TRP A 103 9.04 5.15 -5.78
CA TRP A 103 10.35 5.25 -5.15
C TRP A 103 10.89 3.89 -4.72
N GLN A 104 10.01 3.02 -4.22
CA GLN A 104 10.36 1.64 -3.88
C GLN A 104 10.85 0.87 -5.11
N ILE A 105 10.09 0.81 -6.21
CA ILE A 105 10.52 0.08 -7.41
C ILE A 105 11.74 0.69 -8.13
N GLN A 106 12.06 1.96 -7.84
CA GLN A 106 13.24 2.65 -8.37
C GLN A 106 14.50 2.52 -7.49
N ASP A 107 14.44 1.80 -6.37
CA ASP A 107 15.52 1.73 -5.38
C ASP A 107 15.90 3.11 -4.81
N LYS A 108 14.89 3.96 -4.62
CA LYS A 108 15.05 5.36 -4.18
C LYS A 108 14.40 5.65 -2.84
N TYR A 109 13.86 4.66 -2.12
CA TYR A 109 13.26 4.89 -0.80
C TYR A 109 14.22 5.64 0.13
N ASP A 110 15.46 5.17 0.25
CA ASP A 110 16.48 5.77 1.12
C ASP A 110 16.89 7.18 0.70
N LYS A 111 16.77 7.51 -0.59
CA LYS A 111 17.04 8.87 -1.07
C LYS A 111 16.02 9.86 -0.51
N PHE A 112 14.76 9.47 -0.42
CA PHE A 112 13.67 10.36 -0.01
C PHE A 112 13.33 10.25 1.47
N HIS A 113 13.62 9.13 2.13
CA HIS A 113 13.34 8.93 3.55
C HIS A 113 14.60 8.89 4.43
N GLY A 114 15.76 8.61 3.83
CA GLY A 114 17.02 8.37 4.53
C GLY A 114 18.05 9.50 4.43
N ASP A 115 17.96 10.44 3.49
CA ASP A 115 18.96 11.51 3.34
C ASP A 115 18.83 12.57 4.45
N PRO A 116 19.81 12.72 5.37
CA PRO A 116 19.76 13.72 6.44
C PRO A 116 19.50 15.14 5.97
N LYS A 117 19.96 15.50 4.75
CA LYS A 117 19.74 16.84 4.18
C LYS A 117 18.26 17.16 3.98
N LEU A 118 17.45 16.14 3.65
CA LEU A 118 16.01 16.34 3.48
C LEU A 118 15.34 16.61 4.84
N TRP A 119 15.72 15.86 5.87
CA TRP A 119 15.25 16.10 7.25
C TRP A 119 15.58 17.54 7.69
N GLU A 120 16.83 17.96 7.49
CA GLU A 120 17.31 19.30 7.81
C GLU A 120 16.53 20.38 7.05
N SER A 121 16.20 20.15 5.77
CA SER A 121 15.41 21.10 4.96
C SER A 121 14.01 21.37 5.52
N PHE A 122 13.45 20.43 6.28
CA PHE A 122 12.19 20.57 7.00
C PHE A 122 12.35 20.95 8.48
N GLY A 123 13.57 21.32 8.91
CA GLY A 123 13.87 21.65 10.30
C GLY A 123 13.78 20.46 11.26
N LYS A 124 13.93 19.23 10.75
CA LYS A 124 13.88 17.99 11.53
C LYS A 124 15.27 17.35 11.61
N LYS A 125 15.49 16.54 12.65
CA LYS A 125 16.67 15.66 12.77
C LYS A 125 16.27 14.25 12.35
N LYS A 126 17.08 13.59 11.52
CA LYS A 126 16.90 12.17 11.21
C LYS A 126 16.96 11.33 12.51
N PRO A 127 15.99 10.43 12.76
CA PRO A 127 16.03 9.55 13.92
C PRO A 127 17.29 8.67 13.94
N GLU A 128 17.84 8.43 15.14
CA GLU A 128 19.07 7.63 15.32
C GLU A 128 18.82 6.14 15.07
N ASP A 129 17.58 5.69 15.30
CA ASP A 129 17.09 4.33 15.07
C ASP A 129 16.46 4.15 13.69
N TRP A 130 16.60 5.14 12.78
CA TRP A 130 16.10 5.03 11.42
C TRP A 130 16.68 3.80 10.72
N LYS A 131 15.81 3.03 10.06
CA LYS A 131 16.17 1.88 9.23
C LYS A 131 15.57 2.06 7.85
N SER A 132 16.30 1.61 6.83
CA SER A 132 15.77 1.52 5.48
C SER A 132 14.59 0.54 5.46
N LEU A 133 13.52 0.95 4.79
CA LEU A 133 12.40 0.10 4.40
C LEU A 133 12.38 -0.12 2.88
N GLN A 134 13.52 0.03 2.21
CA GLN A 134 13.64 -0.26 0.79
C GLN A 134 13.40 -1.76 0.55
N VAL A 135 12.34 -2.09 -0.17
CA VAL A 135 12.06 -3.48 -0.56
C VAL A 135 13.13 -3.94 -1.56
N PRO A 136 13.86 -5.03 -1.28
CA PRO A 136 14.90 -5.52 -2.19
C PRO A 136 14.31 -5.98 -3.52
N ASP A 137 14.95 -5.60 -4.63
CA ASP A 137 14.60 -6.04 -5.99
C ASP A 137 13.12 -5.81 -6.39
N ALA A 138 12.47 -4.81 -5.79
CA ALA A 138 11.07 -4.49 -6.06
C ALA A 138 10.86 -4.12 -7.54
N LYS A 139 9.92 -4.80 -8.18
CA LYS A 139 9.59 -4.69 -9.60
C LYS A 139 8.15 -4.29 -9.84
N GLN A 140 7.24 -4.62 -8.93
CA GLN A 140 5.82 -4.38 -9.12
C GLN A 140 5.12 -4.01 -7.81
N ALA A 141 4.35 -2.93 -7.86
CA ALA A 141 3.64 -2.41 -6.70
C ALA A 141 2.21 -2.00 -7.06
N LEU A 142 1.30 -2.10 -6.11
CA LEU A 142 -0.07 -1.62 -6.20
C LEU A 142 -0.28 -0.49 -5.21
N TRP A 143 -0.93 0.59 -5.65
CA TRP A 143 -1.53 1.55 -4.73
C TRP A 143 -3.04 1.61 -4.96
N ILE A 144 -3.79 1.80 -3.88
CA ILE A 144 -5.25 1.91 -3.93
C ILE A 144 -5.71 3.04 -3.00
N SER A 145 -6.51 3.94 -3.56
CA SER A 145 -7.02 5.13 -2.89
C SER A 145 -8.53 5.18 -2.99
N HIS A 146 -9.21 5.48 -1.87
CA HIS A 146 -10.66 5.60 -1.85
C HIS A 146 -11.14 6.97 -1.35
N ALA A 147 -12.34 7.38 -1.75
CA ALA A 147 -13.01 8.58 -1.24
C ALA A 147 -14.21 8.21 -0.35
N GLY A 148 -14.34 8.93 0.76
CA GLY A 148 -15.44 8.76 1.72
C GLY A 148 -15.50 7.34 2.27
N VAL A 149 -16.68 6.72 2.18
CA VAL A 149 -16.96 5.36 2.69
C VAL A 149 -16.64 4.27 1.64
N GLY A 150 -15.64 4.49 0.79
CA GLY A 150 -15.28 3.56 -0.28
C GLY A 150 -16.23 3.60 -1.48
N SER A 151 -16.89 4.74 -1.74
CA SER A 151 -17.83 4.87 -2.86
C SER A 151 -17.13 5.11 -4.21
N HIS A 152 -15.94 5.70 -4.18
CA HIS A 152 -15.09 5.91 -5.34
C HIS A 152 -13.70 5.41 -5.00
N VAL A 153 -13.16 4.55 -5.84
CA VAL A 153 -11.86 3.92 -5.61
C VAL A 153 -11.07 3.93 -6.90
N THR A 154 -9.80 4.30 -6.78
CA THR A 154 -8.81 4.23 -7.85
C THR A 154 -7.72 3.29 -7.43
N ALA A 155 -7.36 2.36 -8.30
CA ALA A 155 -6.22 1.46 -8.14
C ALA A 155 -5.21 1.72 -9.27
N GLY A 156 -3.92 1.72 -8.94
CA GLY A 156 -2.84 1.87 -9.89
C GLY A 156 -1.75 0.83 -9.66
N ILE A 157 -1.26 0.23 -10.74
CA ILE A 157 -0.17 -0.74 -10.71
C ILE A 157 1.03 -0.12 -11.40
N LEU A 158 2.17 -0.13 -10.72
CA LEU A 158 3.45 0.31 -11.27
C LEU A 158 4.34 -0.91 -11.46
N ARG A 159 5.00 -0.99 -12.62
CA ARG A 159 5.97 -2.04 -12.95
C ARG A 159 7.26 -1.40 -13.45
N LYS A 160 8.40 -1.83 -12.90
CA LYS A 160 9.73 -1.44 -13.38
C LYS A 160 9.92 -2.01 -14.79
N ALA A 161 10.14 -1.12 -15.77
CA ALA A 161 10.49 -1.53 -17.12
C ALA A 161 12.00 -1.86 -17.17
N PHE A 162 12.32 -3.06 -17.69
CA PHE A 162 13.64 -3.62 -18.02
C PHE A 162 14.86 -3.10 -17.23
#